data_AF-A0A7C3NIH2-F1
#
_entry.id   AF-A0A7C3NIH2-F1
#
_cell.length_a   1.000
_cell.length_b   1.000
_cell.length_c   1.000
_cell.angle_alpha   90.00
_cell.angle_beta   90.00
_cell.angle_gamma   90.00
#
_symmetry.space_group_name_H-M   'P 1'
#
loop_
_entity.id
_entity.type
_entity.pdbx_description
1 polymer ?
#
loop_
_entity_poly.entity_id
_entity_poly.type
_entity_poly.pdbx_seq_one_letter_code
_entity_poly.pdbx_strand_id
1 'polypeptide(L)'
;MSDLLQNILLLSGCSLLLLAATGIVRMPDLFTRMQTAAKGATLGISCILIAVALAMNDFALTIRALLTVAFFFLTAPVAAHMIARAAYFVGVPLWHGTLADELKGHYDRRSHILSATPPSDTSASS
;
A
#
# COMPACT_ATOMS: atom_id res chain seq x y z
N MET A 1 -27.32 -12.15 18.01
CA MET A 1 -27.27 -11.27 16.80
C MET A 1 -25.85 -10.76 16.54
N SER A 2 -25.10 -10.42 17.58
CA SER A 2 -23.66 -10.09 17.52
C SER A 2 -22.81 -11.21 16.89
N ASP A 3 -23.13 -12.47 17.14
CA ASP A 3 -22.29 -13.61 16.72
C ASP A 3 -22.27 -13.79 15.19
N LEU A 4 -23.42 -13.52 14.53
CA LEU A 4 -23.50 -13.52 13.07
C LEU A 4 -22.63 -12.41 12.49
N LEU A 5 -22.69 -11.21 13.08
CA LEU A 5 -21.88 -10.07 12.65
C LEU A 5 -20.38 -10.34 12.84
N GLN A 6 -19.99 -10.90 13.99
CA GLN A 6 -18.60 -11.30 14.27
C GLN A 6 -18.10 -12.32 13.24
N ASN A 7 -18.89 -13.37 12.96
CA ASN A 7 -18.52 -14.40 11.98
C ASN A 7 -18.37 -13.82 10.57
N ILE A 8 -19.26 -12.91 10.15
CA ILE A 8 -19.16 -12.25 8.84
C ILE A 8 -17.90 -11.36 8.78
N LEU A 9 -17.61 -10.60 9.83
CA LEU A 9 -16.41 -9.74 9.86
C LEU A 9 -15.12 -10.57 9.88
N LEU A 10 -15.07 -11.67 10.63
CA LEU A 10 -13.92 -12.58 10.63
C LEU A 10 -13.73 -13.24 9.26
N LEU A 11 -14.80 -13.80 8.68
CA LEU A 11 -14.73 -14.49 7.40
C LEU A 11 -14.34 -13.52 6.27
N SER A 12 -14.94 -12.33 6.24
CA SER A 12 -14.58 -11.29 5.26
C SER A 12 -13.16 -10.79 5.46
N GLY A 13 -12.73 -10.53 6.70
CA GLY A 13 -11.36 -10.11 7.00
C GLY A 13 -10.30 -11.14 6.59
N CYS A 14 -10.52 -12.42 6.91
CA CYS A 14 -9.65 -13.52 6.47
C CYS A 14 -9.64 -13.67 4.94
N SER A 15 -10.80 -13.57 4.30
CA SER A 15 -10.91 -13.64 2.83
C SER A 15 -10.17 -12.48 2.16
N LEU A 16 -10.26 -11.27 2.71
CA LEU A 16 -9.53 -10.09 2.22
C LEU A 16 -8.02 -10.25 2.38
N LEU A 17 -7.53 -10.82 3.50
CA LEU A 17 -6.11 -11.12 3.69
C LEU A 17 -5.61 -12.19 2.71
N LEU A 18 -6.40 -13.23 2.47
CA LEU A 18 -6.10 -14.25 1.45
C LEU A 18 -6.04 -13.64 0.05
N LEU A 19 -7.01 -12.78 -0.30
CA LEU A 19 -7.02 -12.06 -1.57
C LEU A 19 -5.84 -11.10 -1.69
N ALA A 20 -5.44 -10.44 -0.60
CA ALA A 20 -4.26 -9.57 -0.57
C ALA A 20 -2.99 -10.38 -0.85
N ALA A 21 -2.80 -11.51 -0.15
CA ALA A 21 -1.65 -12.39 -0.34
C ALA A 21 -1.59 -12.95 -1.78
N THR A 22 -2.73 -13.43 -2.29
CA THR A 22 -2.86 -13.94 -3.67
C THR A 22 -2.61 -12.83 -4.68
N GLY A 23 -3.13 -11.63 -4.41
CA GLY A 23 -2.94 -10.44 -5.23
C GLY A 23 -1.47 -10.02 -5.30
N ILE A 24 -0.73 -10.08 -4.19
CA ILE A 24 0.71 -9.83 -4.20
C ILE A 24 1.42 -10.82 -5.13
N VAL A 25 1.03 -12.10 -5.16
CA VAL A 25 1.67 -13.08 -6.05
C VAL A 25 1.31 -12.84 -7.52
N ARG A 26 0.08 -12.36 -7.81
CA ARG A 26 -0.44 -12.23 -9.18
C ARG A 26 -0.13 -10.89 -9.85
N MET A 27 0.11 -9.83 -9.09
CA MET A 27 0.32 -8.48 -9.64
C MET A 27 1.69 -8.35 -10.34
N PRO A 28 1.74 -7.66 -11.51
CA PRO A 28 2.88 -7.72 -12.43
C PRO A 28 4.08 -6.87 -12.05
N ASP A 29 3.89 -5.82 -11.24
CA ASP A 29 4.98 -4.93 -10.82
C ASP A 29 4.94 -4.61 -9.32
N LEU A 30 6.03 -4.04 -8.82
CA LEU A 30 6.15 -3.71 -7.39
C LEU A 30 5.10 -2.69 -6.94
N PHE A 31 4.79 -1.67 -7.75
CA PHE A 31 3.86 -0.61 -7.39
C PHE A 31 2.42 -1.11 -7.26
N THR A 32 1.97 -1.96 -8.19
CA THR A 32 0.65 -2.63 -8.13
C THR A 32 0.59 -3.62 -6.97
N ARG A 33 1.64 -4.41 -6.75
CA ARG A 33 1.77 -5.31 -5.58
C ARG A 33 1.61 -4.56 -4.26
N MET A 34 2.25 -3.40 -4.13
CA MET A 34 2.16 -2.58 -2.92
C MET A 34 0.75 -2.05 -2.67
N GLN A 35 0.05 -1.58 -3.71
CA GLN A 35 -1.32 -1.13 -3.55
C GLN A 35 -2.26 -2.27 -3.17
N THR A 36 -2.10 -3.43 -3.78
CA THR A 36 -2.89 -4.63 -3.46
C THR A 36 -2.64 -5.09 -2.03
N ALA A 37 -1.37 -5.14 -1.61
CA ALA A 37 -1.00 -5.44 -0.23
C ALA A 37 -1.61 -4.44 0.75
N ALA A 38 -1.41 -3.14 0.52
CA ALA A 38 -1.85 -2.09 1.44
C ALA A 38 -3.37 -2.06 1.58
N LYS A 39 -4.13 -2.04 0.46
CA LYS A 39 -5.60 -1.97 0.49
C LYS A 39 -6.22 -3.23 1.10
N GLY A 40 -5.71 -4.40 0.72
CA GLY A 40 -6.23 -5.68 1.21
C GLY A 40 -5.91 -5.92 2.69
N ALA A 41 -4.67 -5.60 3.12
CA ALA A 41 -4.25 -5.79 4.50
C ALA A 41 -4.94 -4.81 5.47
N THR A 42 -5.06 -3.53 5.11
CA THR A 42 -5.70 -2.54 5.99
C THR A 42 -7.17 -2.88 6.24
N LEU A 43 -7.93 -3.22 5.19
CA LEU A 43 -9.32 -3.63 5.32
C LEU A 43 -9.45 -4.97 6.06
N GLY A 44 -8.64 -5.97 5.71
CA GLY A 44 -8.68 -7.29 6.33
C GLY A 44 -8.40 -7.25 7.84
N ILE A 45 -7.32 -6.59 8.24
CA ILE A 45 -6.94 -6.42 9.66
C ILE A 45 -8.01 -5.62 10.42
N SER A 46 -8.56 -4.56 9.81
CA SER A 46 -9.60 -3.75 10.45
C SER A 46 -10.87 -4.55 10.72
N CYS A 47 -11.33 -5.36 9.76
CA CYS A 47 -12.49 -6.24 9.95
C CYS A 47 -12.27 -7.24 11.09
N ILE A 48 -11.09 -7.87 11.15
CA ILE A 48 -10.75 -8.84 12.21
C ILE A 48 -10.71 -8.16 13.58
N LEU A 49 -10.03 -7.01 13.70
CA LEU A 49 -9.91 -6.29 14.97
C LEU A 49 -11.26 -5.78 15.48
N ILE A 50 -12.14 -5.32 14.60
CA ILE A 50 -13.51 -4.93 14.97
C ILE A 50 -14.30 -6.17 15.45
N ALA A 51 -14.18 -7.32 14.78
CA ALA A 51 -14.83 -8.55 15.24
C ALA A 51 -14.36 -8.97 16.64
N VAL A 52 -13.05 -8.89 16.90
CA VAL A 52 -12.46 -9.22 18.21
C VAL A 52 -12.96 -8.25 19.29
N ALA A 53 -13.02 -6.96 18.99
CA ALA A 53 -13.57 -5.96 19.92
C ALA A 53 -15.04 -6.26 20.28
N LEU A 54 -15.85 -6.63 19.29
CA LEU A 54 -17.26 -7.02 19.49
C LEU A 54 -17.42 -8.34 20.25
N ALA A 55 -16.45 -9.26 20.16
CA ALA A 55 -16.52 -10.58 20.79
C ALA A 55 -16.22 -10.55 22.29
N MET A 56 -15.22 -9.78 22.71
CA MET A 56 -14.73 -9.85 24.09
C MET A 56 -15.49 -8.93 25.05
N ASN A 57 -16.20 -7.91 24.54
CA ASN A 57 -16.93 -6.92 25.37
C ASN A 57 -16.05 -6.28 26.47
N ASP A 58 -14.73 -6.28 26.27
CA ASP A 58 -13.74 -5.71 27.18
C ASP A 58 -13.31 -4.34 26.63
N PHE A 59 -13.44 -3.32 27.48
CA PHE A 59 -13.09 -1.95 27.16
C PHE A 59 -11.60 -1.80 26.87
N ALA A 60 -10.74 -2.47 27.63
CA ALA A 60 -9.28 -2.39 27.45
C ALA A 60 -8.85 -2.99 26.11
N LEU A 61 -9.42 -4.14 25.73
CA LEU A 61 -9.16 -4.76 24.44
C LEU A 61 -9.69 -3.92 23.27
N THR A 62 -10.90 -3.37 23.41
CA THR A 62 -11.53 -2.54 22.37
C THR A 62 -10.68 -1.31 22.06
N ILE A 63 -10.16 -0.63 23.08
CA ILE A 63 -9.24 0.50 22.89
C ILE A 63 -7.96 0.06 22.18
N ARG A 64 -7.34 -1.05 22.60
CA ARG A 64 -6.13 -1.57 21.93
C ARG A 64 -6.38 -1.91 20.46
N ALA A 65 -7.51 -2.53 20.15
CA ALA A 65 -7.91 -2.84 18.78
C ALA A 65 -8.08 -1.57 17.94
N LEU A 66 -8.79 -0.57 18.46
CA LEU A 66 -8.99 0.72 17.78
C LEU A 66 -7.67 1.46 17.56
N LEU A 67 -6.80 1.52 18.57
CA LEU A 67 -5.47 2.11 18.47
C LEU A 67 -4.60 1.37 17.45
N THR A 68 -4.72 0.05 17.38
CA THR A 68 -3.99 -0.77 16.38
C THR A 68 -4.45 -0.41 14.97
N VAL A 69 -5.77 -0.33 14.73
CA VAL A 69 -6.31 0.09 13.42
C VAL A 69 -5.85 1.50 13.07
N ALA A 70 -5.98 2.46 14.00
CA ALA A 70 -5.56 3.83 13.78
C ALA A 70 -4.06 3.94 13.47
N PHE A 71 -3.22 3.27 14.25
CA PHE A 71 -1.79 3.21 14.03
C PHE A 71 -1.46 2.61 12.66
N PHE A 72 -2.10 1.50 12.29
CA PHE A 72 -1.88 0.84 11.00
C PHE A 72 -2.28 1.74 9.82
N PHE A 73 -3.38 2.48 9.94
CA PHE A 73 -3.82 3.47 8.96
C PHE A 73 -2.85 4.65 8.81
N LEU A 74 -2.15 5.04 9.87
CA LEU A 74 -1.10 6.05 9.80
C LEU A 74 0.19 5.49 9.18
N THR A 75 0.63 4.32 9.61
CA THR A 75 1.93 3.78 9.23
C THR A 75 1.94 3.14 7.84
N ALA A 76 0.85 2.50 7.42
CA ALA A 76 0.80 1.79 6.14
C ALA A 76 1.00 2.72 4.92
N PRO A 77 0.35 3.91 4.84
CA PRO A 77 0.58 4.85 3.74
C PRO A 77 1.99 5.42 3.74
N VAL A 78 2.55 5.74 4.92
CA VAL A 78 3.92 6.26 5.04
C VAL A 78 4.93 5.21 4.57
N ALA A 79 4.78 3.97 5.02
CA ALA A 79 5.63 2.85 4.57
C ALA A 79 5.51 2.63 3.06
N ALA A 80 4.28 2.61 2.52
CA ALA A 80 4.05 2.48 1.08
C ALA A 80 4.69 3.63 0.29
N HIS A 81 4.55 4.87 0.75
CA HIS A 81 5.15 6.02 0.09
C HIS A 81 6.69 5.93 0.07
N MET A 82 7.31 5.59 1.21
CA MET A 82 8.77 5.44 1.29
C MET A 82 9.29 4.32 0.39
N ILE A 83 8.63 3.15 0.39
CA ILE A 83 9.02 2.02 -0.47
C ILE A 83 8.87 2.39 -1.95
N ALA A 84 7.77 3.05 -2.34
CA ALA A 84 7.54 3.44 -3.72
C ALA A 84 8.58 4.46 -4.21
N ARG A 85 8.88 5.46 -3.39
CA ARG A 85 9.92 6.47 -3.66
C ARG A 85 11.30 5.82 -3.81
N ALA A 86 11.67 4.92 -2.90
CA ALA A 86 12.93 4.19 -2.97
C ALA A 86 13.01 3.28 -4.21
N ALA A 87 11.94 2.52 -4.50
CA ALA A 87 11.89 1.64 -5.67
C ALA A 87 12.04 2.40 -6.98
N TYR A 88 11.37 3.55 -7.11
CA TYR A 88 11.49 4.41 -8.29
C TYR A 88 12.93 4.92 -8.47
N PHE A 89 13.55 5.44 -7.40
CA PHE A 89 14.91 5.97 -7.48
C PHE A 89 15.99 4.91 -7.68
N VAL A 90 15.79 3.68 -7.18
CA VAL A 90 16.68 2.56 -7.47
C VAL A 90 16.51 2.06 -8.91
N GLY A 91 15.33 2.25 -9.52
CA GLY A 91 15.06 1.89 -10.91
C GLY A 91 14.39 0.55 -11.08
N VAL A 92 13.53 0.19 -10.14
CA VAL A 92 12.66 -0.97 -10.31
C VAL A 92 11.81 -0.77 -11.56
N PRO A 93 11.78 -1.74 -12.50
CA PRO A 93 11.02 -1.61 -13.73
C PRO A 93 9.53 -1.47 -13.43
N LEU A 94 8.87 -0.54 -14.12
CA LEU A 94 7.42 -0.41 -14.11
C LEU A 94 6.79 -1.50 -14.99
N TRP A 95 5.51 -1.80 -14.76
CA TRP A 95 4.78 -2.70 -15.64
C TRP A 95 4.79 -2.21 -17.11
N HIS A 96 4.97 -3.13 -18.05
CA HIS A 96 4.95 -2.83 -19.50
C HIS A 96 3.67 -2.15 -20.00
N GLY A 97 2.55 -2.31 -19.27
CA GLY A 97 1.27 -1.66 -19.59
C GLY A 97 1.11 -0.25 -19.04
N THR A 98 2.13 0.33 -18.39
CA THR A 98 2.06 1.67 -17.82
C THR A 98 2.03 2.72 -18.93
N LEU A 99 0.90 3.44 -19.03
CA LEU A 99 0.65 4.44 -20.07
C LEU A 99 1.35 5.79 -19.81
N ALA A 100 1.58 6.14 -18.55
CA ALA A 100 2.14 7.43 -18.16
C ALA A 100 3.17 7.27 -17.04
N ASP A 101 4.33 7.88 -17.24
CA ASP A 101 5.39 8.05 -16.24
C ASP A 101 5.89 9.49 -16.33
N GLU A 102 5.21 10.39 -15.64
CA GLU A 102 5.52 11.84 -15.63
C GLU A 102 6.85 12.14 -14.95
N LEU A 103 7.36 11.22 -14.13
CA LEU A 103 8.61 11.40 -13.40
C LEU A 103 9.82 10.99 -14.26
N LYS A 104 9.58 10.30 -15.39
CA LYS A 104 10.62 9.82 -16.29
C LYS A 104 11.44 10.97 -16.86
N GLY A 105 12.76 10.93 -16.65
CA GLY A 105 13.68 11.95 -17.16
C GLY A 105 13.67 13.28 -16.42
N HIS A 106 12.72 13.48 -15.49
CA HIS A 106 12.67 14.68 -14.64
C HIS A 106 13.56 14.57 -13.40
N TYR A 107 13.94 13.36 -12.99
CA TYR A 107 14.83 13.12 -11.85
C TYR A 107 16.23 12.72 -12.30
N ASP A 108 17.20 13.58 -12.04
CA ASP A 108 18.61 13.25 -12.27
C ASP A 108 19.19 12.51 -11.04
N ARG A 109 19.58 11.25 -11.25
CA ARG A 109 20.15 10.40 -10.20
C ARG A 109 21.52 10.88 -9.69
N ARG A 110 22.26 11.69 -10.46
CA ARG A 110 23.59 12.18 -10.07
C ARG A 110 23.51 13.45 -9.25
N SER A 111 22.64 14.38 -9.63
CA SER A 111 22.46 15.67 -8.94
C SER A 111 21.37 15.64 -7.87
N HIS A 112 20.50 14.62 -7.86
CA HIS A 112 19.30 14.53 -7.01
C HIS A 112 18.31 15.69 -7.18
N ILE A 113 18.37 16.41 -8.31
CA ILE A 113 17.49 17.54 -8.62
C ILE A 113 16.29 17.06 -9.45
N LEU A 114 15.11 17.58 -9.13
CA LEU A 114 13.89 17.40 -9.91
C LEU A 114 13.71 18.60 -10.85
N SER A 115 13.87 18.37 -12.15
CA SER A 115 13.73 19.41 -13.18
C SER A 115 12.27 19.54 -13.61
N ALA A 116 11.74 20.77 -13.65
CA ALA A 116 10.39 21.03 -14.17
C ALA A 116 10.29 20.84 -15.71
N THR A 117 11.43 20.88 -16.39
CA THR A 117 11.53 20.73 -17.84
C THR A 117 12.32 19.46 -18.15
N PRO A 118 11.84 18.58 -19.05
CA PRO A 118 12.65 17.44 -19.49
C PRO A 118 13.95 17.97 -20.11
N PRO A 119 15.08 17.24 -19.98
CA PRO A 119 16.35 17.69 -20.52
C PRO A 119 16.16 17.97 -22.02
N SER A 120 16.48 19.19 -22.44
CA SER A 120 16.54 19.54 -23.85
C SER A 120 17.74 18.82 -24.47
N ASP A 121 17.54 18.20 -25.64
CA ASP A 121 18.57 17.57 -26.45
C ASP A 121 19.54 18.61 -27.07
N THR A 122 20.10 19.51 -26.26
CA THR A 122 20.95 20.64 -26.71
C THR A 122 22.45 20.34 -26.63
N SER A 123 22.86 19.07 -26.58
CA SER A 123 24.29 18.68 -26.62
C SER A 123 24.71 17.94 -27.91
N ALA A 124 23.85 17.88 -28.93
CA ALA A 124 24.18 17.27 -30.23
C ALA A 124 24.62 18.27 -31.32
N SER A 125 24.86 19.54 -30.97
CA SER A 125 25.36 20.55 -31.92
C SER A 125 26.48 21.38 -31.31
N SER A 126 27.68 20.81 -31.23
CA SER A 126 28.96 21.53 -31.15
C SER A 126 30.07 20.62 -31.64
#